data_AF-A0A9X0EIH2-F1
#
_entry.id   AF-A0A9X0EIH2-F1
#
_cell.length_a   1.000
_cell.length_b   1.000
_cell.length_c   1.000
_cell.angle_alpha   90.00
_cell.angle_beta   90.00
_cell.angle_gamma   90.00
#
_symmetry.space_group_name_H-M   'P 1'
#
loop_
_entity.id
_entity.type
_entity.pdbx_description
1 polymer ?
#
loop_
_entity_poly.entity_id
_entity_poly.type
_entity_poly.pdbx_seq_one_letter_code
_entity_poly.pdbx_strand_id
1 'polypeptide(L)'
;MTLPRATRALALMGAILLPSITVAADITPAPATDSALTFVQDRHLGESLGWLGYQVASHTVTFATIVEAVGRTKAQEIVQDELQSLQPNYQQEWDRNLAAAYASSFSPEELQALDAADPAPDVASKFRNKQRDVGADMKDRSSDLLKVYVSTALDNALKKAKP
;
A
#
# COMPACT_ATOMS: atom_id res chain seq x y z
N MET A 1 -21.81 -56.35 -53.73
CA MET A 1 -20.90 -55.21 -53.44
C MET A 1 -19.84 -55.72 -52.47
N THR A 2 -18.68 -56.22 -52.91
CA THR A 2 -17.43 -55.58 -53.38
C THR A 2 -16.30 -55.84 -52.37
N LEU A 3 -15.37 -56.75 -52.72
CA LEU A 3 -13.94 -56.77 -52.33
C LEU A 3 -13.21 -55.52 -52.90
N PRO A 4 -11.88 -55.31 -52.73
CA PRO A 4 -11.02 -55.28 -51.53
C PRO A 4 -10.06 -54.05 -51.59
N ARG A 5 -9.09 -53.89 -50.66
CA ARG A 5 -7.73 -53.30 -50.84
C ARG A 5 -7.00 -53.25 -49.49
N ALA A 6 -5.86 -53.93 -49.32
CA ALA A 6 -4.50 -53.40 -49.54
C ALA A 6 -4.28 -52.07 -48.79
N THR A 7 -3.29 -51.88 -47.91
CA THR A 7 -1.86 -51.94 -48.24
C THR A 7 -1.07 -51.87 -46.92
N ARG A 8 0.07 -52.57 -46.84
CA ARG A 8 1.10 -52.39 -45.81
C ARG A 8 1.68 -50.98 -45.90
N ALA A 9 1.81 -50.27 -44.79
CA ALA A 9 2.73 -49.15 -44.67
C ALA A 9 3.52 -49.30 -43.36
N LEU A 10 4.76 -49.74 -43.52
CA LEU A 10 5.83 -49.65 -42.55
C LEU A 10 6.21 -48.16 -42.47
N ALA A 11 6.07 -47.53 -41.30
CA ALA A 11 6.61 -46.20 -41.07
C ALA A 11 7.39 -46.19 -39.76
N LEU A 12 8.66 -45.83 -39.90
CA LEU A 12 9.70 -45.73 -38.89
C LEU A 12 9.29 -44.84 -37.70
N MET A 13 9.59 -45.36 -36.51
CA MET A 13 10.41 -44.73 -35.47
C MET A 13 10.68 -43.23 -35.61
N GLY A 14 10.15 -42.45 -34.66
CA GLY A 14 10.46 -41.04 -34.47
C GLY A 14 9.99 -40.57 -33.10
N ALA A 15 10.65 -41.05 -32.03
CA ALA A 15 10.43 -40.55 -30.68
C ALA A 15 11.05 -39.15 -30.57
N ILE A 16 10.21 -38.11 -30.68
CA ILE A 16 10.62 -36.73 -30.41
C ILE A 16 10.52 -36.51 -28.90
N LEU A 17 11.66 -36.65 -28.22
CA LEU A 17 11.87 -36.13 -26.86
C LEU A 17 11.86 -34.61 -26.94
N LEU A 18 10.76 -33.99 -26.49
CA LEU A 18 10.70 -32.56 -26.23
C LEU A 18 11.52 -32.25 -24.98
N PRO A 19 12.56 -31.41 -25.03
CA PRO A 19 13.17 -30.90 -23.81
C PRO A 19 12.20 -29.90 -23.16
N SER A 20 11.77 -30.21 -21.94
CA SER A 20 11.08 -29.24 -21.08
C SER A 20 12.04 -28.08 -20.82
N ILE A 21 11.79 -26.95 -21.48
CA ILE A 21 12.49 -25.69 -21.19
C ILE A 21 11.95 -25.21 -19.84
N THR A 22 12.69 -25.47 -18.77
CA THR A 22 12.49 -24.79 -17.49
C THR A 22 12.94 -23.36 -17.68
N VAL A 23 12.00 -22.43 -17.86
CA VAL A 23 12.28 -21.00 -17.70
C VAL A 23 12.57 -20.79 -16.22
N ALA A 24 13.86 -20.73 -15.88
CA ALA A 24 14.29 -20.11 -14.64
C ALA A 24 13.93 -18.63 -14.75
N ALA A 25 12.89 -18.21 -14.03
CA ALA A 25 12.67 -16.79 -13.82
C ALA A 25 13.88 -16.27 -13.03
N ASP A 26 14.66 -15.39 -13.64
CA ASP A 26 15.62 -14.56 -12.90
C ASP A 26 14.79 -13.73 -11.91
N ILE A 27 14.79 -14.16 -10.65
CA ILE A 27 14.30 -13.34 -9.54
C ILE A 27 15.43 -12.35 -9.25
N THR A 28 15.54 -11.32 -10.07
CA THR A 28 16.34 -10.15 -9.71
C THR A 28 15.69 -9.56 -8.46
N PRO A 29 16.40 -9.40 -7.33
CA PRO A 29 15.82 -8.76 -6.15
C PRO A 29 15.35 -7.37 -6.56
N ALA A 30 14.06 -7.09 -6.41
CA ALA A 30 13.56 -5.73 -6.57
C ALA A 30 14.36 -4.82 -5.62
N PRO A 31 14.73 -3.60 -6.03
CA PRO A 31 15.43 -2.68 -5.14
C PRO A 31 14.61 -2.53 -3.86
N ALA A 32 15.29 -2.40 -2.71
CA ALA A 32 14.63 -2.51 -1.40
C ALA A 32 13.45 -1.54 -1.20
N THR A 33 13.47 -0.39 -1.85
CA THR A 33 12.39 0.59 -1.86
C THR A 33 11.14 0.10 -2.61
N ASP A 34 11.30 -0.63 -3.71
CA ASP A 34 10.18 -1.17 -4.48
C ASP A 34 9.48 -2.29 -3.71
N SER A 35 10.25 -3.19 -3.06
CA SER A 35 9.70 -4.24 -2.19
C SER A 35 8.91 -3.68 -1.00
N ALA A 36 9.43 -2.63 -0.36
CA ALA A 36 8.73 -2.00 0.76
C ALA A 36 7.47 -1.23 0.33
N LEU A 37 7.47 -0.65 -0.87
CA LEU A 37 6.29 0.01 -1.42
C LEU A 37 5.19 -1.01 -1.76
N THR A 38 5.55 -2.13 -2.40
CA THR A 38 4.62 -3.24 -2.62
C THR A 38 4.03 -3.74 -1.31
N PHE A 39 4.86 -3.97 -0.28
CA PHE A 39 4.41 -4.38 1.04
C PHE A 39 3.38 -3.41 1.65
N VAL A 40 3.61 -2.08 1.54
CA VAL A 40 2.68 -1.07 2.03
C VAL A 40 1.35 -1.09 1.27
N GLN A 41 1.41 -1.26 -0.05
CA GLN A 41 0.24 -1.24 -0.93
C GLN A 41 -0.62 -2.49 -0.76
N ASP A 42 -0.02 -3.68 -0.82
CA ASP A 42 -0.73 -4.97 -0.73
C ASP A 42 -1.42 -5.14 0.63
N ARG A 43 -0.85 -4.54 1.68
CA ARG A 43 -1.42 -4.54 3.04
C ARG A 43 -2.27 -3.33 3.37
N HIS A 44 -2.48 -2.42 2.43
CA HIS A 44 -3.29 -1.22 2.63
C HIS A 44 -2.83 -0.35 3.83
N LEU A 45 -1.54 -0.39 4.18
CA LEU A 45 -1.02 0.31 5.36
C LEU A 45 -1.08 1.84 5.18
N GLY A 46 -1.04 2.28 3.92
CA GLY A 46 -1.20 3.67 3.49
C GLY A 46 -2.58 4.27 3.74
N GLU A 47 -3.64 3.46 3.88
CA GLU A 47 -5.01 3.94 4.12
C GLU A 47 -5.17 4.68 5.46
N SER A 48 -4.12 4.63 6.29
CA SER A 48 -4.04 5.37 7.53
C SER A 48 -4.06 6.90 7.39
N LEU A 49 -3.73 7.44 6.21
CA LEU A 49 -3.63 8.89 5.97
C LEU A 49 -4.93 9.64 6.31
N GLY A 50 -6.08 9.14 5.84
CA GLY A 50 -7.37 9.83 6.02
C GLY A 50 -7.77 9.95 7.50
N TRP A 51 -7.69 8.86 8.27
CA TRP A 51 -8.06 8.88 9.69
C TRP A 51 -7.07 9.69 10.52
N LEU A 52 -5.76 9.60 10.24
CA LEU A 52 -4.73 10.41 10.92
C LEU A 52 -4.94 11.88 10.63
N GLY A 53 -5.20 12.24 9.37
CA GLY A 53 -5.54 13.59 8.97
C GLY A 53 -6.72 14.14 9.76
N TYR A 54 -7.78 13.35 9.91
CA TYR A 54 -8.95 13.75 10.70
C TYR A 54 -8.64 13.89 12.19
N GLN A 55 -7.87 12.96 12.79
CA GLN A 55 -7.45 13.09 14.18
C GLN A 55 -6.69 14.39 14.41
N VAL A 56 -5.67 14.67 13.60
CA VAL A 56 -4.92 15.93 13.70
C VAL A 56 -5.84 17.14 13.50
N ALA A 57 -6.69 17.12 12.48
CA ALA A 57 -7.63 18.21 12.19
C ALA A 57 -8.55 18.51 13.37
N SER A 58 -9.14 17.48 13.98
CA SER A 58 -10.12 17.61 15.06
C SER A 58 -9.56 18.20 16.37
N HIS A 59 -8.23 18.21 16.52
CA HIS A 59 -7.52 18.81 17.66
C HIS A 59 -7.09 20.26 17.40
N THR A 60 -7.49 20.88 16.28
CA THR A 60 -7.11 22.25 15.93
C THR A 60 -8.16 23.28 16.36
N VAL A 61 -7.71 24.53 16.55
CA VAL A 61 -8.61 25.68 16.76
C VAL A 61 -9.49 25.93 15.53
N THR A 62 -8.96 25.75 14.31
CA THR A 62 -9.75 25.91 13.08
C THR A 62 -10.94 24.96 13.03
N PHE A 63 -10.77 23.71 13.46
CA PHE A 63 -11.89 22.77 13.58
C PHE A 63 -12.93 23.25 14.60
N ALA A 64 -12.49 23.74 15.77
CA ALA A 64 -13.40 24.32 16.76
C ALA A 64 -14.19 25.51 16.19
N THR A 65 -13.57 26.40 15.42
CA THR A 65 -14.26 27.51 14.73
C THR A 65 -15.29 27.01 13.71
N ILE A 66 -15.00 25.94 12.97
CA ILE A 66 -15.98 25.32 12.06
C ILE A 66 -17.16 24.76 12.87
N VAL A 67 -16.89 24.09 13.99
CA VAL A 67 -17.93 23.56 14.89
C VAL A 67 -18.84 24.68 15.41
N GLU A 68 -18.27 25.83 15.79
CA GLU A 68 -19.06 27.00 16.23
C GLU A 68 -19.97 27.54 15.12
N ALA A 69 -19.52 27.51 13.86
CA ALA A 69 -20.27 28.04 12.73
C ALA A 69 -21.43 27.14 12.28
N VAL A 70 -21.23 25.82 12.23
CA VAL A 70 -22.19 24.88 11.61
C VAL A 70 -22.64 23.73 12.52
N GLY A 71 -22.15 23.66 13.75
CA GLY A 71 -22.37 22.55 14.67
C GLY A 71 -21.45 21.36 14.41
N ARG A 72 -21.28 20.51 15.43
CA ARG A 72 -20.27 19.44 15.43
C ARG A 72 -20.45 18.43 14.30
N THR A 73 -21.65 17.89 14.12
CA THR A 73 -21.91 16.87 13.08
C THR A 73 -21.56 17.41 11.70
N LYS A 74 -21.99 18.64 11.38
CA LYS A 74 -21.74 19.22 10.07
C LYS A 74 -20.25 19.55 9.86
N ALA A 75 -19.57 20.01 10.90
CA ALA A 75 -18.13 20.24 10.87
C ALA A 75 -17.35 18.95 10.56
N GLN A 76 -17.75 17.83 11.16
CA GLN A 76 -17.13 16.53 10.91
C GLN A 76 -17.31 16.09 9.47
N GLU A 77 -18.53 16.17 8.94
CA GLU A 77 -18.83 15.86 7.53
C GLU A 77 -17.96 16.68 6.58
N ILE A 78 -17.98 18.02 6.72
CA ILE A 78 -17.25 18.91 5.82
C ILE A 78 -15.74 18.61 5.84
N VAL A 79 -15.17 18.42 7.03
CA VAL A 79 -13.72 18.17 7.16
C VAL A 79 -13.34 16.79 6.64
N GLN A 80 -14.15 15.77 6.88
CA GLN A 80 -13.93 14.43 6.33
C GLN A 80 -14.04 14.42 4.80
N ASP A 81 -15.03 15.11 4.24
CA ASP A 81 -15.20 15.25 2.79
C ASP A 81 -13.98 15.93 2.15
N GLU A 82 -13.45 17.00 2.76
CA GLU A 82 -12.24 17.68 2.28
C GLU A 82 -11.01 16.79 2.36
N LEU A 83 -10.80 16.10 3.48
CA LEU A 83 -9.70 15.16 3.65
C LEU A 83 -9.78 14.04 2.61
N GLN A 84 -10.95 13.45 2.40
CA GLN A 84 -11.16 12.40 1.40
C GLN A 84 -10.93 12.92 -0.02
N SER A 85 -11.42 14.11 -0.35
CA SER A 85 -11.23 14.72 -1.67
C SER A 85 -9.76 15.03 -1.96
N LEU A 86 -8.98 15.39 -0.94
CA LEU A 86 -7.57 15.72 -1.09
C LEU A 86 -6.66 14.50 -1.04
N GLN A 87 -7.08 13.42 -0.36
CA GLN A 87 -6.25 12.24 -0.07
C GLN A 87 -5.49 11.71 -1.31
N PRO A 88 -6.09 11.56 -2.51
CA PRO A 88 -5.38 11.06 -3.69
C PRO A 88 -4.13 11.86 -4.07
N ASN A 89 -4.10 13.17 -3.78
CA ASN A 89 -2.96 14.04 -4.09
C ASN A 89 -1.77 13.83 -3.15
N TYR A 90 -1.99 13.25 -1.98
CA TYR A 90 -1.00 13.07 -0.93
C TYR A 90 -0.66 11.58 -0.70
N GLN A 91 -1.51 10.66 -1.14
CA GLN A 91 -1.39 9.22 -0.89
C GLN A 91 -0.07 8.65 -1.41
N GLN A 92 0.36 9.03 -2.61
CA GLN A 92 1.59 8.48 -3.19
C GLN A 92 2.83 8.80 -2.33
N GLU A 93 2.95 10.04 -1.87
CA GLU A 93 4.11 10.44 -1.06
C GLU A 93 4.02 9.88 0.37
N TRP A 94 2.79 9.77 0.90
CA TRP A 94 2.54 9.09 2.17
C TRP A 94 2.99 7.63 2.13
N ASP A 95 2.59 6.89 1.09
CA ASP A 95 2.95 5.49 0.92
C ASP A 95 4.45 5.30 0.76
N ARG A 96 5.12 6.20 0.02
CA ARG A 96 6.59 6.20 -0.11
C ARG A 96 7.29 6.43 1.21
N ASN A 97 6.82 7.38 2.02
CA ASN A 97 7.38 7.63 3.34
C ASN A 97 7.19 6.43 4.27
N LEU A 98 6.02 5.79 4.20
CA LEU A 98 5.73 4.59 4.98
C LEU A 98 6.61 3.41 4.54
N ALA A 99 6.78 3.23 3.24
CA ALA A 99 7.68 2.23 2.68
C ALA A 99 9.13 2.47 3.11
N ALA A 100 9.60 3.71 3.09
CA ALA A 100 10.94 4.06 3.56
C ALA A 100 11.13 3.81 5.07
N ALA A 101 10.08 4.01 5.88
CA ALA A 101 10.11 3.68 7.29
C ALA A 101 10.22 2.17 7.54
N TYR A 102 9.50 1.35 6.77
CA TYR A 102 9.64 -0.11 6.80
C TYR A 102 11.02 -0.56 6.31
N ALA A 103 11.51 -0.03 5.18
CA ALA A 103 12.83 -0.37 4.63
C ALA A 103 14.00 -0.01 5.56
N SER A 104 13.80 0.89 6.52
CA SER A 104 14.81 1.23 7.54
C SER A 104 14.91 0.16 8.66
N SER A 105 13.89 -0.70 8.79
CA SER A 105 13.81 -1.73 9.85
C SER A 105 13.84 -3.17 9.32
N PHE A 106 13.53 -3.38 8.04
CA PHE A 106 13.38 -4.68 7.42
C PHE A 106 14.10 -4.75 6.08
N SER A 107 14.70 -5.92 5.81
CA SER A 107 15.19 -6.28 4.49
C SER A 107 14.03 -6.62 3.54
N PRO A 108 14.24 -6.58 2.22
CA PRO A 108 13.23 -6.99 1.23
C PRO A 108 12.72 -8.42 1.48
N GLU A 109 13.62 -9.34 1.84
CA GLU A 109 13.30 -10.73 2.10
C GLU A 109 12.41 -10.89 3.34
N GLU A 110 12.66 -10.09 4.39
CA GLU A 110 11.82 -10.07 5.58
C GLU A 110 10.44 -9.48 5.30
N LEU A 111 10.35 -8.43 4.48
CA LEU A 111 9.06 -7.85 4.07
C LEU A 111 8.25 -8.84 3.23
N GLN A 112 8.88 -9.53 2.28
CA GLN A 112 8.25 -10.58 1.50
C GLN A 112 7.81 -11.77 2.37
N ALA A 113 8.65 -12.19 3.33
CA ALA A 113 8.33 -13.28 4.24
C ALA A 113 7.14 -12.96 5.15
N LEU A 114 6.91 -11.68 5.47
CA LEU A 114 5.76 -11.26 6.26
C LEU A 114 4.44 -11.54 5.54
N ASP A 115 4.39 -11.52 4.21
CA ASP A 115 3.18 -11.77 3.41
C ASP A 115 2.74 -13.24 3.36
N ALA A 116 3.53 -14.14 3.91
CA ALA A 116 3.09 -15.52 4.15
C ALA A 116 1.93 -15.57 5.15
N ALA A 117 1.00 -16.52 4.96
CA ALA A 117 -0.10 -16.75 5.92
C ALA A 117 0.40 -17.11 7.32
N ASP A 118 1.59 -17.72 7.41
CA ASP A 118 2.29 -18.04 8.66
C ASP A 118 3.78 -17.67 8.52
N PRO A 119 4.16 -16.41 8.81
CA PRO A 119 5.54 -15.98 8.74
C PRO A 119 6.41 -16.67 9.79
N ALA A 120 7.70 -16.85 9.48
CA ALA A 120 8.65 -17.43 10.42
C ALA A 120 8.61 -16.70 11.78
N PRO A 121 8.65 -17.41 12.93
CA PRO A 121 8.41 -16.81 14.24
C PRO A 121 9.34 -15.65 14.59
N ASP A 122 10.58 -15.68 14.10
CA ASP A 122 11.59 -14.63 14.24
C ASP A 122 11.20 -13.37 13.45
N VAL A 123 10.79 -13.52 12.19
CA VAL A 123 10.30 -12.43 11.33
C VAL A 123 9.03 -11.81 11.92
N ALA A 124 8.07 -12.63 12.34
CA ALA A 124 6.84 -12.18 12.99
C ALA A 124 7.10 -11.46 14.32
N SER A 125 8.06 -11.95 15.12
CA SER A 125 8.47 -11.31 16.37
C SER A 125 9.14 -9.97 16.11
N LYS A 126 10.08 -9.91 15.15
CA LYS A 126 10.71 -8.67 14.71
C LYS A 126 9.66 -7.65 14.25
N PHE A 127 8.69 -8.07 13.44
CA PHE A 127 7.62 -7.20 12.97
C PHE A 127 6.85 -6.54 14.11
N ARG A 128 6.42 -7.32 15.10
CA ARG A 128 5.75 -6.81 16.30
C ARG A 128 6.62 -5.84 17.09
N ASN A 129 7.89 -6.18 17.30
CA ASN A 129 8.81 -5.39 18.11
C ASN A 129 9.20 -4.06 17.45
N LYS A 130 9.18 -3.99 16.12
CA LYS A 130 9.61 -2.82 15.34
C LYS A 130 8.51 -1.82 15.02
N GLN A 131 7.23 -2.11 15.31
CA GLN A 131 6.11 -1.21 15.00
C GLN A 131 6.29 0.20 15.57
N ARG A 132 6.79 0.31 16.80
CA ARG A 132 7.03 1.63 17.44
C ARG A 132 8.13 2.41 16.71
N ASP A 133 9.20 1.73 16.31
CA ASP A 133 10.33 2.36 15.62
C ASP A 133 9.91 2.80 14.20
N VAL A 134 9.16 1.96 13.47
CA VAL A 134 8.57 2.32 12.17
C VAL A 134 7.62 3.51 12.31
N GLY A 135 6.77 3.52 13.33
CA GLY A 135 5.84 4.64 13.57
C GLY A 135 6.56 5.95 13.89
N ALA A 136 7.67 5.90 14.63
CA ALA A 136 8.50 7.08 14.91
C ALA A 136 9.17 7.60 13.63
N ASP A 137 9.78 6.72 12.82
CA ASP A 137 10.41 7.11 11.55
C ASP A 137 9.38 7.65 10.55
N MET A 138 8.20 7.02 10.47
CA MET A 138 7.10 7.51 9.63
C MET A 138 6.65 8.91 10.04
N LYS A 139 6.54 9.17 11.35
CA LYS A 139 6.21 10.50 11.86
C LYS A 139 7.26 11.52 11.43
N ASP A 140 8.54 11.21 11.58
CA ASP A 140 9.63 12.12 11.24
C ASP A 140 9.65 12.43 9.73
N ARG A 141 9.41 11.43 8.88
CA ARG A 141 9.33 11.58 7.41
C ARG A 141 8.11 12.35 6.93
N SER A 142 6.96 12.18 7.60
CA SER A 142 5.67 12.62 7.06
C SER A 142 5.03 13.80 7.79
N SER A 143 5.67 14.34 8.83
CA SER A 143 5.08 15.43 9.62
C SER A 143 4.72 16.65 8.77
N ASP A 144 5.59 17.07 7.85
CA ASP A 144 5.31 18.21 6.97
C ASP A 144 4.24 17.90 5.92
N LEU A 145 4.27 16.69 5.33
CA LEU A 145 3.24 16.23 4.39
C LEU A 145 1.86 16.23 5.07
N LEU A 146 1.75 15.66 6.27
CA LEU A 146 0.53 15.59 7.06
C LEU A 146 0.03 16.99 7.44
N LYS A 147 0.95 17.89 7.81
CA LYS A 147 0.63 19.29 8.11
C LYS A 147 -0.02 19.99 6.93
N VAL A 148 0.58 19.89 5.73
CA VAL A 148 0.07 20.54 4.52
C VAL A 148 -1.28 19.94 4.11
N TYR A 149 -1.40 18.62 4.14
CA TYR A 149 -2.64 17.91 3.85
C TYR A 149 -3.78 18.39 4.77
N VAL A 150 -3.54 18.41 6.09
CA VAL A 150 -4.54 18.81 7.09
C VAL A 150 -4.87 20.30 7.02
N SER A 151 -3.87 21.17 6.87
CA SER A 151 -4.13 22.61 6.77
C SER A 151 -4.95 22.96 5.54
N THR A 152 -4.66 22.33 4.41
CA THR A 152 -5.42 22.53 3.16
C THR A 152 -6.88 22.09 3.33
N ALA A 153 -7.11 20.93 3.95
CA ALA A 153 -8.46 20.44 4.23
C ALA A 153 -9.24 21.38 5.16
N LEU A 154 -8.60 21.84 6.26
CA LEU A 154 -9.21 22.76 7.21
C LEU A 154 -9.51 24.13 6.58
N ASP A 155 -8.64 24.66 5.73
CA ASP A 155 -8.85 25.93 5.05
C ASP A 155 -10.02 25.87 4.08
N ASN A 156 -10.16 24.77 3.33
CA ASN A 156 -11.30 24.54 2.45
C ASN A 156 -12.60 24.35 3.24
N ALA A 157 -12.55 23.56 4.31
CA ALA A 157 -13.68 23.32 5.20
C ALA A 157 -14.17 24.62 5.85
N LEU A 158 -13.25 25.49 6.29
CA LEU A 158 -13.60 26.79 6.87
C LEU A 158 -14.28 27.71 5.85
N LYS A 159 -13.86 27.69 4.58
CA LYS A 159 -14.55 28.44 3.51
C LYS A 159 -15.97 27.91 3.30
N LYS A 160 -16.18 26.59 3.35
CA LYS A 160 -17.50 25.95 3.22
C LYS A 160 -18.41 26.17 4.42
N ALA A 161 -17.85 26.38 5.61
CA ALA A 161 -18.60 26.60 6.84
C ALA A 161 -19.04 28.06 7.04
N LYS A 162 -18.44 29.00 6.29
CA LYS A 162 -18.85 30.41 6.30
C LYS A 162 -19.98 30.63 5.29
N PRO A 163 -21.07 31.32 5.66
CA PRO A 163 -22.13 31.71 4.74
C PRO A 163 -21.68 32.76 3.73
#